data_AF-A0A942FQA4-F1
#
_entry.id   AF-A0A942FQA4-F1
#
_cell.length_a   1.000
_cell.length_b   1.000
_cell.length_c   1.000
_cell.angle_alpha   90.00
_cell.angle_beta   90.00
_cell.angle_gamma   90.00
#
_symmetry.space_group_name_H-M   'P 1'
#
loop_
_entity.id
_entity.type
_entity.pdbx_description
1 polymer ?
#
loop_
_entity_poly.entity_id
_entity_poly.type
_entity_poly.pdbx_seq_one_letter_code
_entity_poly.pdbx_strand_id
1 'polypeptide(L)'
;MKLFHSVAIGALLAGGAFALTGAPEAPAQAAQAKRSVLKPAVNPQRPLWGDTHLHTANSFDAFTAGNRLGPEEALRFAAGEEVTSSTGLKAKLARPLDFLVIADHSNSLGAMRALYEAPEDQITDPVLRRWRNQIRAGGEQAGLALREIIVAGSQGKLPGDFADPVRQKAQLRRVWDQHIAAVDRFNRPGQFTALLGFEWTLAPNTNTQHRVVIYRDGGDKVGKVLPLPVDGKDTPLRLWDYMDNYKRATGGDVLAIPHNPNQSNGRMFAMTDWDGGALTPELARRRLANEPVVEVTQYKGDSESHPFLSRNDEFADFGDAGWDMGNGQLTELKKTDMLQAEYAREALKRGLQIEAKTGVNPYQFGMIGSTDSHTSLSTADEDNWFGKITLVEPSDRRMAEALNPGNEHSRYAWQYLAGGMAAVWATENTREAIFDAMRRREVYATTGTRITVRMFGGWDFTARDFKGDWVKAGYARGVPMGGELRSGKGAPSFLLSAMKDPMGANLDRIQVIKGWVDAQGKSHEKIYDVAWSSPGKRKIVQGRLTPVGDTVDLATARYTNTIGAPELHGQWRDPDFKAGQRAFYYARVLEIPTPRWVLFDAIRFKTKPPKDARLKEQERAYTSPIWYKPQS
;
A
#
# COMPACT_ATOMS: atom_id res chain seq x y z
N MET A 1 41.17 -45.73 -36.22
CA MET A 1 40.45 -46.78 -36.99
C MET A 1 40.05 -47.90 -36.01
N LYS A 2 39.19 -48.87 -36.39
CA LYS A 2 38.71 -49.99 -35.53
C LYS A 2 39.89 -50.72 -34.82
N LEU A 3 39.78 -51.31 -33.61
CA LEU A 3 38.78 -52.28 -33.11
C LEU A 3 38.63 -52.31 -31.55
N PHE A 4 37.76 -53.20 -31.05
CA PHE A 4 37.41 -53.45 -29.63
C PHE A 4 38.36 -54.44 -28.90
N HIS A 5 38.30 -54.50 -27.56
CA HIS A 5 37.87 -55.69 -26.75
C HIS A 5 37.84 -55.45 -25.22
N SER A 6 36.77 -55.93 -24.55
CA SER A 6 36.77 -56.71 -23.26
C SER A 6 37.02 -56.04 -21.89
N VAL A 7 36.52 -56.54 -20.73
CA VAL A 7 35.60 -57.68 -20.44
C VAL A 7 34.75 -57.50 -19.15
N ALA A 8 33.76 -58.38 -18.97
CA ALA A 8 32.67 -58.41 -17.98
C ALA A 8 33.00 -58.81 -16.51
N ILE A 9 31.96 -58.78 -15.64
CA ILE A 9 31.85 -59.37 -14.28
C ILE A 9 30.45 -60.02 -14.14
N GLY A 10 30.25 -61.05 -13.29
CA GLY A 10 28.92 -61.62 -12.99
C GLY A 10 28.85 -62.62 -11.82
N ALA A 11 27.61 -62.97 -11.43
CA ALA A 11 27.14 -63.90 -10.36
C ALA A 11 27.34 -63.44 -8.88
N LEU A 12 26.40 -63.57 -7.89
CA LEU A 12 25.35 -64.57 -7.51
C LEU A 12 25.93 -65.80 -6.77
N LEU A 13 25.44 -66.34 -5.63
CA LEU A 13 24.24 -66.25 -4.72
C LEU A 13 24.70 -66.65 -3.27
N ALA A 14 23.96 -66.62 -2.14
CA ALA A 14 22.75 -65.94 -1.61
C ALA A 14 22.56 -66.30 -0.10
N GLY A 15 21.59 -65.68 0.62
CA GLY A 15 21.18 -66.10 1.98
C GLY A 15 20.22 -65.11 2.69
N GLY A 16 19.20 -65.61 3.41
CA GLY A 16 18.27 -64.83 4.26
C GLY A 16 18.48 -65.09 5.76
N ALA A 17 17.65 -64.60 6.70
CA ALA A 17 16.39 -63.85 6.59
C ALA A 17 16.05 -63.12 7.92
N PHE A 18 14.79 -62.68 8.07
CA PHE A 18 14.16 -61.98 9.22
C PHE A 18 14.41 -60.47 9.38
N ALA A 19 13.46 -59.82 10.05
CA ALA A 19 13.22 -58.38 10.00
C ALA A 19 13.13 -57.76 11.41
N LEU A 20 13.34 -56.45 11.49
CA LEU A 20 12.36 -55.53 12.08
C LEU A 20 12.69 -54.06 11.71
N THR A 21 11.76 -53.15 12.03
CA THR A 21 11.71 -51.77 11.55
C THR A 21 12.67 -50.81 12.25
N GLY A 22 13.36 -49.97 11.48
CA GLY A 22 14.03 -48.77 11.98
C GLY A 22 14.28 -47.78 10.83
N ALA A 23 13.56 -46.65 10.82
CA ALA A 23 13.82 -45.56 9.88
C ALA A 23 14.97 -44.69 10.42
N PRO A 24 15.93 -44.25 9.58
CA PRO A 24 17.00 -43.38 10.04
C PRO A 24 16.48 -41.96 10.30
N GLU A 25 16.60 -41.49 11.54
CA GLU A 25 16.33 -40.08 11.86
C GLU A 25 17.35 -39.18 11.14
N ALA A 26 16.87 -38.28 10.29
CA ALA A 26 17.70 -37.22 9.75
C ALA A 26 18.06 -36.22 10.89
N PRO A 27 19.34 -35.89 11.11
CA PRO A 27 19.73 -35.07 12.24
C PRO A 27 19.18 -33.65 12.10
N ALA A 28 18.30 -33.26 13.02
CA ALA A 28 17.73 -31.93 13.10
C ALA A 28 18.78 -30.89 13.56
N GLN A 29 19.69 -30.52 12.67
CA GLN A 29 20.57 -29.37 12.86
C GLN A 29 19.72 -28.09 12.80
N ALA A 30 19.19 -27.71 13.96
CA ALA A 30 18.58 -26.41 14.17
C ALA A 30 19.63 -25.32 13.89
N ALA A 31 19.56 -24.74 12.69
CA ALA A 31 20.45 -23.67 12.28
C ALA A 31 20.16 -22.40 13.09
N GLN A 32 20.79 -22.30 14.27
CA GLN A 32 20.93 -21.04 14.98
C GLN A 32 21.76 -20.08 14.12
N ALA A 33 21.08 -19.38 13.22
CA ALA A 33 21.64 -18.26 12.49
C ALA A 33 22.22 -17.28 13.52
N LYS A 34 23.55 -17.13 13.52
CA LYS A 34 24.24 -16.20 14.42
C LYS A 34 23.72 -14.80 14.14
N ARG A 35 22.80 -14.33 14.98
CA ARG A 35 22.32 -12.95 15.00
C ARG A 35 23.57 -12.07 15.15
N SER A 36 23.99 -11.43 14.07
CA SER A 36 25.07 -10.46 14.11
C SER A 36 24.55 -9.27 14.90
N VAL A 37 24.94 -9.16 16.17
CA VAL A 37 24.57 -8.04 17.04
C VAL A 37 25.40 -6.81 16.65
N LEU A 38 25.14 -6.32 15.44
CA LEU A 38 25.32 -4.93 15.11
C LEU A 38 24.52 -4.13 16.15
N LYS A 39 25.12 -3.08 16.71
CA LYS A 39 24.35 -2.17 17.55
C LYS A 39 23.33 -1.46 16.65
N PRO A 40 22.06 -1.31 17.06
CA PRO A 40 21.07 -0.60 16.27
C PRO A 40 21.58 0.77 15.85
N ALA A 41 21.38 1.12 14.58
CA ALA A 41 21.74 2.44 14.10
C ALA A 41 20.88 3.49 14.82
N VAL A 42 21.53 4.46 15.47
CA VAL A 42 20.85 5.51 16.26
C VAL A 42 19.80 6.26 15.42
N ASN A 43 20.10 6.43 14.13
CA ASN A 43 19.21 7.00 13.12
C ASN A 43 19.04 6.00 11.95
N PRO A 44 17.87 5.93 11.30
CA PRO A 44 17.66 5.22 10.04
C PRO A 44 18.73 5.54 8.97
N GLN A 45 19.30 4.53 8.32
CA GLN A 45 20.37 4.73 7.33
C GLN A 45 19.89 4.66 5.87
N ARG A 46 18.90 3.81 5.58
CA ARG A 46 18.23 3.68 4.27
C ARG A 46 16.72 3.51 4.50
N PRO A 47 15.86 3.79 3.49
CA PRO A 47 14.50 3.29 3.52
C PRO A 47 14.48 1.76 3.40
N LEU A 48 13.49 1.15 4.02
CA LEU A 48 13.05 -0.22 3.75
C LEU A 48 11.86 -0.15 2.80
N TRP A 49 11.84 -1.01 1.79
CA TRP A 49 10.83 -1.05 0.73
C TRP A 49 9.87 -2.21 0.95
N GLY A 50 8.57 -1.97 0.96
CA GLY A 50 7.61 -3.05 1.16
C GLY A 50 6.20 -2.71 0.71
N ASP A 51 5.33 -3.68 0.90
CA ASP A 51 3.90 -3.57 0.68
C ASP A 51 3.18 -3.88 2.00
N THR A 52 2.25 -3.02 2.38
CA THR A 52 1.41 -3.17 3.57
C THR A 52 0.06 -3.83 3.27
N HIS A 53 -0.25 -4.15 2.01
CA HIS A 53 -1.62 -4.43 1.60
C HIS A 53 -1.66 -5.45 0.45
N LEU A 54 -1.50 -6.74 0.79
CA LEU A 54 -1.52 -7.85 -0.16
C LEU A 54 -2.55 -8.91 0.24
N HIS A 55 -3.39 -9.34 -0.70
CA HIS A 55 -4.43 -10.34 -0.48
C HIS A 55 -4.09 -11.68 -1.17
N THR A 56 -4.37 -12.78 -0.47
CA THR A 56 -4.09 -14.14 -0.92
C THR A 56 -5.37 -14.93 -1.23
N ALA A 57 -5.23 -16.20 -1.61
CA ALA A 57 -6.32 -17.17 -1.70
C ALA A 57 -7.09 -17.40 -0.38
N ASN A 58 -6.68 -16.81 0.75
CA ASN A 58 -7.53 -16.74 1.94
C ASN A 58 -8.57 -15.61 1.86
N SER A 59 -8.27 -14.49 1.20
CA SER A 59 -9.19 -13.35 1.09
C SER A 59 -10.39 -13.73 0.24
N PHE A 60 -11.60 -13.46 0.73
CA PHE A 60 -12.83 -13.99 0.14
C PHE A 60 -13.02 -13.51 -1.31
N ASP A 61 -12.73 -12.25 -1.57
CA ASP A 61 -12.90 -11.59 -2.88
C ASP A 61 -11.77 -11.95 -3.85
N ALA A 62 -10.52 -11.96 -3.41
CA ALA A 62 -9.36 -12.35 -4.20
C ALA A 62 -9.51 -13.79 -4.70
N PHE A 63 -9.87 -14.73 -3.80
CA PHE A 63 -10.14 -16.11 -4.19
C PHE A 63 -11.30 -16.22 -5.18
N THR A 64 -12.40 -15.49 -4.93
CA THR A 64 -13.57 -15.49 -5.82
C THR A 64 -13.21 -14.90 -7.20
N ALA A 65 -12.38 -13.86 -7.25
CA ALA A 65 -11.87 -13.24 -8.48
C ALA A 65 -10.81 -14.06 -9.24
N GLY A 66 -10.42 -15.23 -8.72
CA GLY A 66 -9.57 -16.21 -9.40
C GLY A 66 -8.24 -16.55 -8.70
N ASN A 67 -7.86 -15.87 -7.62
CA ASN A 67 -6.57 -16.07 -6.96
C ASN A 67 -6.44 -17.49 -6.37
N ARG A 68 -5.34 -18.18 -6.65
CA ARG A 68 -5.03 -19.54 -6.14
C ARG A 68 -3.74 -19.62 -5.30
N LEU A 69 -2.99 -18.53 -5.20
CA LEU A 69 -1.73 -18.46 -4.44
C LEU A 69 -2.03 -18.19 -2.96
N GLY A 70 -1.39 -18.92 -2.05
CA GLY A 70 -1.55 -18.74 -0.61
C GLY A 70 -0.53 -17.77 0.01
N PRO A 71 -0.55 -17.65 1.35
CA PRO A 71 0.44 -16.87 2.07
C PRO A 71 1.89 -17.27 1.80
N GLU A 72 2.18 -18.56 1.63
CA GLU A 72 3.55 -19.01 1.35
C GLU A 72 4.04 -18.53 -0.02
N GLU A 73 3.23 -18.66 -1.07
CA GLU A 73 3.58 -18.16 -2.40
C GLU A 73 3.78 -16.64 -2.39
N ALA A 74 2.90 -15.88 -1.70
CA ALA A 74 3.02 -14.44 -1.53
C ALA A 74 4.33 -14.03 -0.81
N LEU A 75 4.66 -14.70 0.30
CA LEU A 75 5.86 -14.45 1.08
C LEU A 75 7.15 -14.79 0.30
N ARG A 76 7.14 -15.89 -0.45
CA ARG A 76 8.26 -16.31 -1.32
C ARG A 76 8.47 -15.33 -2.47
N PHE A 77 7.40 -14.90 -3.13
CA PHE A 77 7.45 -13.90 -4.19
C PHE A 77 8.00 -12.55 -3.70
N ALA A 78 7.52 -12.04 -2.57
CA ALA A 78 8.01 -10.80 -1.96
C ALA A 78 9.49 -10.90 -1.54
N ALA A 79 9.93 -12.06 -1.06
CA ALA A 79 11.34 -12.37 -0.78
C ALA A 79 12.20 -12.58 -2.05
N GLY A 80 11.64 -12.45 -3.25
CA GLY A 80 12.35 -12.49 -4.53
C GLY A 80 12.50 -13.88 -5.16
N GLU A 81 11.76 -14.89 -4.70
CA GLU A 81 11.65 -16.18 -5.39
C GLU A 81 10.74 -16.08 -6.63
N GLU A 82 10.88 -17.02 -7.57
CA GLU A 82 9.92 -17.19 -8.67
C GLU A 82 8.73 -18.01 -8.18
N VAL A 83 7.51 -17.55 -8.51
CA VAL A 83 6.27 -18.32 -8.33
C VAL A 83 5.52 -18.45 -9.66
N THR A 84 4.48 -19.27 -9.67
CA THR A 84 3.53 -19.38 -10.79
C THR A 84 2.25 -18.66 -10.40
N SER A 85 1.77 -17.72 -11.23
CA SER A 85 0.54 -16.95 -11.00
C SER A 85 -0.73 -17.80 -11.22
N SER A 86 -1.91 -17.25 -10.90
CA SER A 86 -3.17 -18.00 -10.98
C SER A 86 -3.59 -18.33 -12.41
N THR A 87 -3.10 -17.59 -13.42
CA THR A 87 -3.22 -17.92 -14.85
C THR A 87 -2.10 -18.83 -15.39
N GLY A 88 -1.15 -19.25 -14.55
CA GLY A 88 -0.06 -20.17 -14.92
C GLY A 88 1.24 -19.49 -15.40
N LEU A 89 1.30 -18.16 -15.43
CA LEU A 89 2.49 -17.41 -15.84
C LEU A 89 3.59 -17.48 -14.77
N LYS A 90 4.85 -17.32 -15.17
CA LYS A 90 5.97 -17.18 -14.22
C LYS A 90 6.09 -15.73 -13.76
N ALA A 91 6.07 -15.54 -12.44
CA ALA A 91 6.15 -14.24 -11.79
C ALA A 91 7.38 -14.18 -10.88
N LYS A 92 8.16 -13.10 -11.01
CA LYS A 92 9.28 -12.78 -10.11
C LYS A 92 9.46 -11.26 -9.99
N LEU A 93 9.78 -10.76 -8.81
CA LEU A 93 10.19 -9.37 -8.64
C LEU A 93 11.62 -9.16 -9.18
N ALA A 94 11.87 -8.01 -9.82
CA ALA A 94 13.21 -7.63 -10.27
C ALA A 94 14.17 -7.38 -9.09
N ARG A 95 13.62 -6.97 -7.93
CA ARG A 95 14.30 -6.84 -6.63
C ARG A 95 13.33 -7.28 -5.53
N PRO A 96 13.77 -8.04 -4.51
CA PRO A 96 12.91 -8.37 -3.38
C PRO A 96 12.42 -7.12 -2.63
N LEU A 97 11.38 -7.28 -1.83
CA LEU A 97 11.00 -6.33 -0.80
C LEU A 97 11.87 -6.53 0.45
N ASP A 98 12.02 -5.48 1.25
CA ASP A 98 12.54 -5.58 2.62
C ASP A 98 11.49 -6.14 3.59
N PHE A 99 10.20 -5.91 3.32
CA PHE A 99 9.10 -6.39 4.14
C PHE A 99 7.78 -6.60 3.38
N LEU A 100 6.87 -7.37 3.97
CA LEU A 100 5.51 -7.58 3.50
C LEU A 100 4.53 -7.66 4.69
N VAL A 101 3.33 -7.10 4.54
CA VAL A 101 2.13 -7.47 5.31
C VAL A 101 1.19 -8.23 4.38
N ILE A 102 0.71 -9.40 4.80
CA ILE A 102 -0.47 -10.02 4.18
C ILE A 102 -1.70 -9.47 4.91
N ALA A 103 -2.61 -8.87 4.16
CA ALA A 103 -3.78 -8.17 4.64
C ALA A 103 -5.06 -8.85 4.14
N ASP A 104 -5.15 -10.18 4.26
CA ASP A 104 -6.38 -10.90 3.91
C ASP A 104 -7.60 -10.32 4.68
N HIS A 105 -8.77 -10.24 4.04
CA HIS A 105 -9.99 -9.74 4.70
C HIS A 105 -10.35 -10.57 5.94
N SER A 106 -10.59 -9.90 7.07
CA SER A 106 -11.11 -10.53 8.30
C SER A 106 -12.49 -11.17 8.09
N ASN A 107 -13.29 -10.58 7.20
CA ASN A 107 -14.60 -11.09 6.82
C ASN A 107 -14.45 -12.32 5.93
N SER A 108 -15.11 -13.43 6.32
CA SER A 108 -15.16 -14.67 5.53
C SER A 108 -13.78 -15.26 5.19
N LEU A 109 -12.78 -15.09 6.07
CA LEU A 109 -11.39 -15.53 5.86
C LEU A 109 -11.32 -17.04 5.53
N GLY A 110 -10.90 -17.34 4.31
CA GLY A 110 -10.82 -18.69 3.74
C GLY A 110 -12.17 -19.35 3.41
N ALA A 111 -13.31 -18.69 3.64
CA ALA A 111 -14.65 -19.28 3.47
C ALA A 111 -14.93 -19.67 2.01
N MET A 112 -14.57 -18.80 1.06
CA MET A 112 -14.78 -19.04 -0.37
C MET A 112 -13.90 -20.18 -0.89
N ARG A 113 -12.69 -20.33 -0.35
CA ARG A 113 -11.81 -21.47 -0.61
C ARG A 113 -12.42 -22.77 -0.10
N ALA A 114 -12.91 -22.79 1.14
CA ALA A 114 -13.57 -23.98 1.70
C ALA A 114 -14.83 -24.38 0.92
N LEU A 115 -15.67 -23.40 0.51
CA LEU A 115 -16.82 -23.64 -0.35
C LEU A 115 -16.41 -24.20 -1.73
N TYR A 116 -15.32 -23.70 -2.31
CA TYR A 116 -14.80 -24.19 -3.58
C TYR A 116 -14.25 -25.62 -3.49
N GLU A 117 -13.54 -25.95 -2.41
CA GLU A 117 -12.97 -27.27 -2.14
C GLU A 117 -14.04 -28.31 -1.72
N ALA A 118 -15.17 -27.86 -1.16
CA ALA A 118 -16.22 -28.75 -0.63
C ALA A 118 -16.86 -29.68 -1.69
N PRO A 119 -17.15 -30.94 -1.32
CA PRO A 119 -18.05 -31.83 -2.06
C PRO A 119 -19.45 -31.24 -2.23
N GLU A 120 -20.12 -31.52 -3.34
CA GLU A 120 -21.37 -30.82 -3.73
C GLU A 120 -22.59 -31.31 -2.97
N ASP A 121 -22.57 -32.58 -2.56
CA ASP A 121 -23.52 -33.25 -1.67
C ASP A 121 -23.51 -32.68 -0.25
N GLN A 122 -22.38 -32.08 0.18
CA GLN A 122 -22.24 -31.47 1.50
C GLN A 122 -22.77 -30.02 1.56
N ILE A 123 -22.98 -29.37 0.41
CA ILE A 123 -23.45 -27.99 0.34
C ILE A 123 -24.96 -28.02 0.17
N THR A 124 -25.70 -27.86 1.27
CA THR A 124 -27.18 -27.98 1.29
C THR A 124 -27.89 -26.75 0.71
N ASP A 125 -27.29 -25.57 0.83
CA ASP A 125 -27.84 -24.29 0.39
C ASP A 125 -27.72 -24.09 -1.15
N PRO A 126 -28.79 -23.71 -1.86
CA PRO A 126 -28.78 -23.56 -3.32
C PRO A 126 -28.01 -22.33 -3.82
N VAL A 127 -27.89 -21.26 -3.02
CA VAL A 127 -27.09 -20.07 -3.35
C VAL A 127 -25.61 -20.41 -3.21
N LEU A 128 -25.21 -21.10 -2.14
CA LEU A 128 -23.82 -21.56 -1.96
C LEU A 128 -23.39 -22.53 -3.07
N ARG A 129 -24.25 -23.48 -3.48
CA ARG A 129 -23.99 -24.34 -4.66
C ARG A 129 -23.83 -23.52 -5.95
N ARG A 130 -24.69 -22.52 -6.18
CA ARG A 130 -24.59 -21.64 -7.35
C ARG A 130 -23.27 -20.87 -7.36
N TRP A 131 -22.91 -20.20 -6.25
CA TRP A 131 -21.66 -19.46 -6.12
C TRP A 131 -20.44 -20.35 -6.34
N ARG A 132 -20.38 -21.54 -5.72
CA ARG A 132 -19.30 -22.52 -5.96
C ARG A 132 -19.12 -22.83 -7.44
N ASN A 133 -20.22 -23.12 -8.13
CA ASN A 133 -20.18 -23.55 -9.52
C ASN A 133 -19.84 -22.37 -10.45
N GLN A 134 -20.24 -21.15 -10.11
CA GLN A 134 -19.80 -19.91 -10.76
C GLN A 134 -18.31 -19.60 -10.55
N ILE A 135 -17.77 -19.76 -9.33
CA ILE A 135 -16.34 -19.58 -9.02
C ILE A 135 -15.49 -20.66 -9.71
N ARG A 136 -16.02 -21.87 -9.86
CA ARG A 136 -15.40 -22.96 -10.63
C ARG A 136 -15.42 -22.71 -12.15
N ALA A 137 -16.44 -22.04 -12.68
CA ALA A 137 -16.48 -21.61 -14.09
C ALA A 137 -15.52 -20.45 -14.39
N GLY A 138 -15.24 -19.57 -13.42
CA GLY A 138 -14.31 -18.45 -13.58
C GLY A 138 -14.90 -17.28 -14.39
N GLY A 139 -14.01 -16.36 -14.80
CA GLY A 139 -14.36 -15.23 -15.68
C GLY A 139 -15.57 -14.41 -15.20
N GLU A 140 -16.47 -14.10 -16.12
CA GLU A 140 -17.72 -13.37 -15.84
C GLU A 140 -18.56 -14.03 -14.76
N GLN A 141 -18.69 -15.37 -14.75
CA GLN A 141 -19.50 -16.08 -13.75
C GLN A 141 -18.95 -15.90 -12.33
N ALA A 142 -17.63 -15.99 -12.17
CA ALA A 142 -16.98 -15.66 -10.91
C ALA A 142 -17.15 -14.18 -10.52
N GLY A 143 -17.14 -13.27 -11.49
CA GLY A 143 -17.44 -11.84 -11.29
C GLY A 143 -18.88 -11.56 -10.84
N LEU A 144 -19.86 -12.32 -11.34
CA LEU A 144 -21.26 -12.25 -10.88
C LEU A 144 -21.38 -12.71 -9.42
N ALA A 145 -20.80 -13.86 -9.08
CA ALA A 145 -20.78 -14.37 -7.71
C ALA A 145 -20.08 -13.39 -6.74
N LEU A 146 -18.94 -12.82 -7.14
CA LEU A 146 -18.18 -11.84 -6.36
C LEU A 146 -19.03 -10.64 -5.94
N ARG A 147 -19.80 -10.06 -6.86
CA ARG A 147 -20.67 -8.91 -6.56
C ARG A 147 -21.77 -9.28 -5.58
N GLU A 148 -22.42 -10.42 -5.78
CA GLU A 148 -23.49 -10.86 -4.89
C GLU A 148 -22.95 -11.14 -3.48
N ILE A 149 -21.77 -11.74 -3.37
CA ILE A 149 -21.05 -11.96 -2.10
C ILE A 149 -20.71 -10.62 -1.42
N ILE A 150 -20.16 -9.63 -2.15
CA ILE A 150 -19.82 -8.30 -1.59
C ILE A 150 -21.08 -7.56 -1.12
N VAL A 151 -22.15 -7.56 -1.93
CA VAL A 151 -23.41 -6.88 -1.59
C VAL A 151 -24.11 -7.57 -0.41
N ALA A 152 -24.14 -8.92 -0.38
CA ALA A 152 -24.68 -9.67 0.74
C ALA A 152 -23.86 -9.44 2.03
N GLY A 153 -22.53 -9.45 1.93
CA GLY A 153 -21.62 -9.18 3.05
C GLY A 153 -21.80 -7.78 3.64
N SER A 154 -21.80 -6.75 2.79
CA SER A 154 -21.99 -5.35 3.22
C SER A 154 -23.36 -5.05 3.87
N GLN A 155 -24.34 -5.96 3.72
CA GLN A 155 -25.66 -5.86 4.32
C GLN A 155 -25.90 -6.84 5.49
N GLY A 156 -24.92 -7.69 5.85
CA GLY A 156 -25.08 -8.73 6.87
C GLY A 156 -26.01 -9.89 6.47
N LYS A 157 -26.09 -10.20 5.16
CA LYS A 157 -27.06 -11.16 4.55
C LYS A 157 -26.39 -12.34 3.83
N LEU A 158 -25.27 -12.85 4.34
CA LEU A 158 -24.65 -14.06 3.79
C LEU A 158 -25.55 -15.29 4.00
N PRO A 159 -25.66 -16.22 3.03
CA PRO A 159 -26.59 -17.35 3.09
C PRO A 159 -26.01 -18.59 3.78
N GLY A 160 -26.90 -19.50 4.21
CA GLY A 160 -26.56 -20.84 4.70
C GLY A 160 -25.47 -20.87 5.78
N ASP A 161 -24.52 -21.78 5.62
CA ASP A 161 -23.41 -22.00 6.56
C ASP A 161 -22.48 -20.78 6.74
N PHE A 162 -22.53 -19.79 5.84
CA PHE A 162 -21.78 -18.53 6.02
C PHE A 162 -22.42 -17.58 7.04
N ALA A 163 -23.67 -17.82 7.45
CA ALA A 163 -24.31 -17.12 8.56
C ALA A 163 -24.08 -17.79 9.93
N ASP A 164 -23.58 -19.04 9.98
CA ASP A 164 -23.35 -19.80 11.21
C ASP A 164 -22.13 -19.25 11.99
N PRO A 165 -22.32 -18.60 13.17
CA PRO A 165 -21.22 -17.97 13.89
C PRO A 165 -20.25 -18.98 14.50
N VAL A 166 -20.67 -20.23 14.73
CA VAL A 166 -19.84 -21.29 15.30
C VAL A 166 -18.90 -21.84 14.24
N ARG A 167 -19.43 -22.14 13.04
CA ARG A 167 -18.60 -22.56 11.89
C ARG A 167 -17.64 -21.47 11.46
N GLN A 168 -18.13 -20.23 11.30
CA GLN A 168 -17.29 -19.09 10.92
C GLN A 168 -16.16 -18.87 11.94
N LYS A 169 -16.44 -18.95 13.26
CA LYS A 169 -15.38 -18.81 14.28
C LYS A 169 -14.37 -19.95 14.26
N ALA A 170 -14.80 -21.20 14.07
CA ALA A 170 -13.91 -22.35 13.98
C ALA A 170 -13.01 -22.28 12.72
N GLN A 171 -13.59 -21.89 11.59
CA GLN A 171 -12.86 -21.67 10.34
C GLN A 171 -11.87 -20.50 10.46
N LEU A 172 -12.31 -19.35 10.97
CA LEU A 172 -11.47 -18.17 11.18
C LEU A 172 -10.25 -18.49 12.06
N ARG A 173 -10.43 -19.23 13.17
CA ARG A 173 -9.32 -19.71 14.01
C ARG A 173 -8.33 -20.54 13.20
N ARG A 174 -8.81 -21.60 12.52
CA ARG A 174 -7.95 -22.51 11.74
C ARG A 174 -7.14 -21.78 10.67
N VAL A 175 -7.77 -20.88 9.90
CA VAL A 175 -7.09 -20.14 8.84
C VAL A 175 -6.14 -19.09 9.41
N TRP A 176 -6.49 -18.45 10.54
CA TRP A 176 -5.61 -17.51 11.23
C TRP A 176 -4.37 -18.18 11.84
N ASP A 177 -4.50 -19.38 12.41
CA ASP A 177 -3.35 -20.21 12.83
C ASP A 177 -2.41 -20.53 11.67
N GLN A 178 -2.97 -20.89 10.51
CA GLN A 178 -2.22 -21.21 9.30
C GLN A 178 -1.53 -19.97 8.70
N HIS A 179 -2.19 -18.81 8.70
CA HIS A 179 -1.59 -17.51 8.33
C HIS A 179 -0.43 -17.16 9.28
N ILE A 180 -0.65 -17.21 10.61
CA ILE A 180 0.38 -16.88 11.60
C ILE A 180 1.61 -17.79 11.43
N ALA A 181 1.39 -19.10 11.32
CA ALA A 181 2.48 -20.07 11.15
C ALA A 181 3.27 -19.88 9.84
N ALA A 182 2.64 -19.37 8.78
CA ALA A 182 3.33 -18.97 7.54
C ALA A 182 4.14 -17.69 7.72
N VAL A 183 3.52 -16.62 8.22
CA VAL A 183 4.15 -15.31 8.40
C VAL A 183 5.31 -15.36 9.41
N ASP A 184 5.20 -16.11 10.50
CA ASP A 184 6.32 -16.32 11.44
C ASP A 184 7.44 -17.20 10.84
N ARG A 185 7.13 -18.18 9.98
CA ARG A 185 8.13 -19.03 9.29
C ARG A 185 8.97 -18.24 8.27
N PHE A 186 8.38 -17.25 7.61
CA PHE A 186 9.06 -16.43 6.60
C PHE A 186 9.69 -15.15 7.16
N ASN A 187 9.41 -14.78 8.41
CA ASN A 187 10.03 -13.64 9.07
C ASN A 187 11.53 -13.89 9.31
N ARG A 188 12.40 -13.20 8.56
CA ARG A 188 13.86 -13.29 8.64
C ARG A 188 14.44 -11.90 8.93
N PRO A 189 14.37 -11.39 10.17
CA PRO A 189 14.83 -10.05 10.53
C PRO A 189 16.27 -9.78 10.08
N GLY A 190 16.50 -8.58 9.53
CA GLY A 190 17.74 -8.18 8.85
C GLY A 190 17.79 -8.52 7.36
N GLN A 191 16.92 -9.41 6.86
CA GLN A 191 16.85 -9.80 5.44
C GLN A 191 15.47 -9.49 4.84
N PHE A 192 14.41 -10.04 5.42
CA PHE A 192 13.03 -9.86 4.99
C PHE A 192 12.09 -9.95 6.21
N THR A 193 11.35 -8.89 6.52
CA THR A 193 10.37 -8.92 7.62
C THR A 193 8.98 -9.25 7.08
N ALA A 194 8.41 -10.36 7.54
CA ALA A 194 7.01 -10.69 7.30
C ALA A 194 6.19 -10.21 8.52
N LEU A 195 5.34 -9.20 8.35
CA LEU A 195 4.50 -8.64 9.41
C LEU A 195 3.12 -9.33 9.45
N LEU A 196 2.57 -9.46 10.65
CA LEU A 196 1.23 -10.00 10.88
C LEU A 196 0.18 -8.88 10.74
N GLY A 197 -0.90 -9.17 10.00
CA GLY A 197 -1.98 -8.22 9.78
C GLY A 197 -3.22 -8.85 9.15
N PHE A 198 -4.25 -8.04 8.94
CA PHE A 198 -5.48 -8.39 8.23
C PHE A 198 -6.16 -7.11 7.74
N GLU A 199 -7.08 -7.20 6.77
CA GLU A 199 -7.92 -6.06 6.37
C GLU A 199 -9.26 -6.06 7.09
N TRP A 200 -9.64 -4.92 7.66
CA TRP A 200 -10.93 -4.69 8.31
C TRP A 200 -11.90 -3.95 7.38
N THR A 201 -12.88 -4.69 6.87
CA THR A 201 -13.60 -4.39 5.62
C THR A 201 -14.90 -3.61 5.84
N LEU A 202 -14.83 -2.45 6.51
CA LEU A 202 -16.02 -1.63 6.74
C LEU A 202 -16.45 -0.91 5.45
N ALA A 203 -17.58 -1.31 4.86
CA ALA A 203 -18.06 -0.76 3.58
C ALA A 203 -19.59 -0.58 3.52
N PRO A 204 -20.19 0.31 4.34
CA PRO A 204 -21.63 0.58 4.30
C PRO A 204 -22.04 1.07 2.90
N ASN A 205 -23.02 0.39 2.28
CA ASN A 205 -23.42 0.61 0.87
C ASN A 205 -22.25 0.53 -0.15
N THR A 206 -21.19 -0.24 0.17
CA THR A 206 -19.92 -0.32 -0.57
C THR A 206 -19.07 0.97 -0.56
N ASN A 207 -19.41 1.95 0.28
CA ASN A 207 -18.62 3.16 0.48
C ASN A 207 -17.45 2.86 1.41
N THR A 208 -16.24 2.86 0.86
CA THR A 208 -15.05 2.26 1.47
C THR A 208 -14.61 2.99 2.74
N GLN A 209 -14.54 2.25 3.84
CA GLN A 209 -14.04 2.66 5.14
C GLN A 209 -13.07 1.61 5.71
N HIS A 210 -12.37 0.89 4.83
CA HIS A 210 -11.46 -0.18 5.20
C HIS A 210 -10.24 0.32 5.97
N ARG A 211 -9.62 -0.57 6.74
CA ARG A 211 -8.27 -0.37 7.30
C ARG A 211 -7.46 -1.66 7.23
N VAL A 212 -6.20 -1.59 6.81
CA VAL A 212 -5.24 -2.66 7.15
C VAL A 212 -4.88 -2.52 8.62
N VAL A 213 -4.99 -3.61 9.38
CA VAL A 213 -4.58 -3.69 10.79
C VAL A 213 -3.23 -4.39 10.84
N ILE A 214 -2.21 -3.73 11.41
CA ILE A 214 -0.83 -4.24 11.48
C ILE A 214 -0.41 -4.39 12.94
N TYR A 215 0.14 -5.56 13.27
CA TYR A 215 0.68 -5.86 14.60
C TYR A 215 2.19 -5.57 14.68
N ARG A 216 2.62 -5.08 15.85
CA ARG A 216 4.05 -4.95 16.18
C ARG A 216 4.72 -6.29 16.52
N ASP A 217 3.92 -7.27 16.93
CA ASP A 217 4.35 -8.46 17.65
C ASP A 217 4.40 -9.74 16.77
N GLY A 218 4.65 -10.90 17.39
CA GLY A 218 4.60 -12.22 16.75
C GLY A 218 3.38 -13.06 17.13
N GLY A 219 3.31 -14.28 16.60
CA GLY A 219 2.22 -15.22 16.84
C GLY A 219 1.99 -15.56 18.32
N ASP A 220 3.01 -15.41 19.17
CA ASP A 220 2.95 -15.57 20.62
C ASP A 220 1.98 -14.59 21.31
N LYS A 221 1.76 -13.41 20.71
CA LYS A 221 0.70 -12.45 21.13
C LYS A 221 -0.48 -12.46 20.16
N VAL A 222 -0.22 -12.40 18.87
CA VAL A 222 -1.27 -12.25 17.84
C VAL A 222 -2.20 -13.47 17.76
N GLY A 223 -1.69 -14.67 18.06
CA GLY A 223 -2.49 -15.89 18.14
C GLY A 223 -3.56 -15.88 19.24
N LYS A 224 -3.41 -15.03 20.27
CA LYS A 224 -4.36 -14.90 21.39
C LYS A 224 -5.69 -14.22 20.98
N VAL A 225 -5.74 -13.62 19.80
CA VAL A 225 -6.95 -12.98 19.24
C VAL A 225 -7.33 -13.59 17.89
N LEU A 226 -8.53 -13.27 17.41
CA LEU A 226 -9.00 -13.52 16.05
C LEU A 226 -9.21 -12.16 15.36
N PRO A 227 -8.98 -12.03 14.04
CA PRO A 227 -9.32 -10.84 13.26
C PRO A 227 -10.76 -10.41 13.51
N LEU A 228 -10.99 -9.10 13.63
CA LEU A 228 -12.31 -8.54 13.93
C LEU A 228 -13.22 -8.62 12.68
N PRO A 229 -14.33 -9.38 12.67
CA PRO A 229 -15.27 -9.32 11.55
C PRO A 229 -16.16 -8.07 11.63
N VAL A 230 -16.55 -7.57 10.46
CA VAL A 230 -17.62 -6.58 10.25
C VAL A 230 -18.97 -7.29 10.15
N ASP A 231 -20.01 -6.75 10.79
CA ASP A 231 -21.41 -7.25 10.73
C ASP A 231 -22.40 -6.29 10.04
N GLY A 232 -21.93 -5.14 9.55
CA GLY A 232 -22.71 -4.17 8.80
C GLY A 232 -23.38 -3.08 9.64
N LYS A 233 -23.27 -3.14 10.98
CA LYS A 233 -23.70 -2.03 11.88
C LYS A 233 -22.53 -1.22 12.44
N ASP A 234 -21.34 -1.46 11.90
CA ASP A 234 -20.08 -1.04 12.48
C ASP A 234 -19.71 0.42 12.23
N THR A 235 -18.89 0.92 13.14
CA THR A 235 -18.22 2.23 13.07
C THR A 235 -16.74 2.04 13.43
N PRO A 236 -15.83 2.94 13.02
CA PRO A 236 -14.40 2.85 13.37
C PRO A 236 -14.11 2.70 14.87
N LEU A 237 -15.05 3.10 15.75
CA LEU A 237 -14.93 2.95 17.20
C LEU A 237 -14.71 1.49 17.62
N ARG A 238 -15.44 0.53 17.02
CA ARG A 238 -15.30 -0.90 17.33
C ARG A 238 -13.92 -1.45 16.96
N LEU A 239 -13.34 -0.99 15.86
CA LEU A 239 -11.96 -1.35 15.52
C LEU A 239 -11.00 -0.81 16.58
N TRP A 240 -11.16 0.44 17.00
CA TRP A 240 -10.34 1.03 18.06
C TRP A 240 -10.57 0.34 19.43
N ASP A 241 -11.80 -0.10 19.75
CA ASP A 241 -12.10 -0.93 20.93
C ASP A 241 -11.39 -2.29 20.88
N TYR A 242 -11.38 -2.95 19.71
CA TYR A 242 -10.64 -4.18 19.47
C TYR A 242 -9.12 -3.97 19.61
N MET A 243 -8.58 -2.88 19.07
CA MET A 243 -7.16 -2.52 19.20
C MET A 243 -6.77 -2.25 20.65
N ASP A 244 -7.58 -1.50 21.39
CA ASP A 244 -7.36 -1.23 22.82
C ASP A 244 -7.49 -2.51 23.67
N ASN A 245 -8.40 -3.43 23.29
CA ASN A 245 -8.51 -4.76 23.91
C ASN A 245 -7.28 -5.63 23.64
N TYR A 246 -6.74 -5.66 22.41
CA TYR A 246 -5.52 -6.39 22.09
C TYR A 246 -4.35 -5.92 22.95
N LYS A 247 -4.16 -4.60 23.09
CA LYS A 247 -3.11 -4.00 23.93
C LYS A 247 -3.24 -4.44 25.39
N ARG A 248 -4.45 -4.33 25.97
CA ARG A 248 -4.75 -4.80 27.34
C ARG A 248 -4.54 -6.30 27.55
N ALA A 249 -4.98 -7.14 26.61
CA ALA A 249 -4.99 -8.59 26.77
C ALA A 249 -3.63 -9.26 26.48
N THR A 250 -2.73 -8.59 25.76
CA THR A 250 -1.47 -9.21 25.29
C THR A 250 -0.19 -8.47 25.69
N GLY A 251 -0.27 -7.18 26.05
CA GLY A 251 0.91 -6.33 26.16
C GLY A 251 1.62 -6.11 24.80
N GLY A 252 0.91 -6.27 23.70
CA GLY A 252 1.35 -5.93 22.34
C GLY A 252 0.97 -4.50 21.91
N ASP A 253 1.35 -4.12 20.70
CA ASP A 253 0.86 -2.89 20.05
C ASP A 253 0.36 -3.15 18.62
N VAL A 254 -0.58 -2.32 18.19
CA VAL A 254 -1.30 -2.45 16.93
C VAL A 254 -1.66 -1.06 16.38
N LEU A 255 -1.57 -0.91 15.06
CA LEU A 255 -1.98 0.28 14.32
C LEU A 255 -2.92 -0.10 13.18
N ALA A 256 -3.64 0.88 12.65
CA ALA A 256 -4.52 0.75 11.52
C ALA A 256 -4.10 1.73 10.40
N ILE A 257 -4.25 1.33 9.15
CA ILE A 257 -3.95 2.13 7.96
C ILE A 257 -5.22 2.25 7.12
N PRO A 258 -5.91 3.40 7.12
CA PRO A 258 -7.01 3.66 6.19
C PRO A 258 -6.51 3.75 4.75
N HIS A 259 -7.29 3.19 3.82
CA HIS A 259 -6.99 3.14 2.40
C HIS A 259 -8.23 3.37 1.53
N ASN A 260 -8.04 3.49 0.20
CA ASN A 260 -9.05 3.94 -0.77
C ASN A 260 -9.98 5.05 -0.26
N PRO A 261 -9.45 6.18 0.24
CA PRO A 261 -10.31 7.30 0.62
C PRO A 261 -11.08 7.85 -0.61
N ASN A 262 -10.51 7.72 -1.81
CA ASN A 262 -11.15 7.94 -3.12
C ASN A 262 -12.38 7.05 -3.40
N GLN A 263 -12.65 5.99 -2.63
CA GLN A 263 -13.86 5.15 -2.77
C GLN A 263 -14.82 5.26 -1.59
N SER A 264 -14.64 6.25 -0.72
CA SER A 264 -15.41 6.40 0.53
C SER A 264 -16.76 7.11 0.38
N ASN A 265 -17.05 7.66 -0.81
CA ASN A 265 -18.14 8.60 -1.10
C ASN A 265 -18.26 9.70 -0.02
N GLY A 266 -17.11 10.31 0.27
CA GLY A 266 -16.99 11.45 1.16
C GLY A 266 -16.98 11.12 2.65
N ARG A 267 -16.82 9.84 3.04
CA ARG A 267 -16.83 9.41 4.45
C ARG A 267 -15.45 9.44 5.13
N MET A 268 -14.34 9.19 4.42
CA MET A 268 -13.06 8.90 5.09
C MET A 268 -12.49 10.08 5.89
N PHE A 269 -12.55 11.29 5.33
CA PHE A 269 -12.03 12.52 5.95
C PHE A 269 -13.14 13.57 6.15
N ALA A 270 -14.27 13.13 6.69
CA ALA A 270 -15.40 13.99 7.07
C ALA A 270 -14.99 15.06 8.11
N MET A 271 -15.78 16.13 8.19
CA MET A 271 -15.64 17.19 9.23
C MET A 271 -16.49 16.91 10.49
N THR A 272 -17.20 15.79 10.50
CA THR A 272 -18.15 15.33 11.50
C THR A 272 -17.74 13.93 12.00
N ASP A 273 -18.40 13.45 13.05
CA ASP A 273 -18.34 12.02 13.40
C ASP A 273 -19.19 11.16 12.45
N TRP A 274 -19.16 9.84 12.64
CA TRP A 274 -19.77 8.79 11.81
C TRP A 274 -21.27 8.94 11.53
N ASP A 275 -22.01 9.49 12.50
CA ASP A 275 -23.45 9.76 12.44
C ASP A 275 -23.81 11.14 11.88
N GLY A 276 -22.80 11.97 11.55
CA GLY A 276 -22.96 13.38 11.19
C GLY A 276 -22.85 14.35 12.37
N GLY A 277 -22.65 13.85 13.60
CA GLY A 277 -22.49 14.63 14.81
C GLY A 277 -21.17 15.42 14.89
N ALA A 278 -21.02 16.20 15.96
CA ALA A 278 -19.81 16.97 16.19
C ALA A 278 -18.64 16.06 16.61
N LEU A 279 -17.55 16.04 15.82
CA LEU A 279 -16.35 15.27 16.14
C LEU A 279 -15.69 15.82 17.41
N THR A 280 -15.71 15.04 18.49
CA THR A 280 -15.18 15.46 19.80
C THR A 280 -13.65 15.41 19.87
N PRO A 281 -13.00 16.17 20.76
CA PRO A 281 -11.56 16.05 21.01
C PRO A 281 -11.13 14.62 21.39
N GLU A 282 -11.99 13.88 22.09
CA GLU A 282 -11.75 12.51 22.54
C GLU A 282 -11.68 11.54 21.35
N LEU A 283 -12.66 11.64 20.44
CA LEU A 283 -12.68 10.88 19.19
C LEU A 283 -11.53 11.27 18.26
N ALA A 284 -11.21 12.56 18.17
CA ALA A 284 -10.08 13.04 17.38
C ALA A 284 -8.74 12.49 17.90
N ARG A 285 -8.55 12.42 19.23
CA ARG A 285 -7.37 11.75 19.85
C ARG A 285 -7.38 10.25 19.57
N ARG A 286 -8.54 9.59 19.65
CA ARG A 286 -8.67 8.14 19.43
C ARG A 286 -8.37 7.74 17.99
N ARG A 287 -8.76 8.57 17.01
CA ARG A 287 -8.36 8.39 15.60
C ARG A 287 -6.85 8.57 15.43
N LEU A 288 -6.30 9.70 15.88
CA LEU A 288 -4.87 10.00 15.79
C LEU A 288 -3.97 8.94 16.45
N ALA A 289 -4.42 8.32 17.55
CA ALA A 289 -3.69 7.28 18.27
C ALA A 289 -3.74 5.88 17.61
N ASN A 290 -4.67 5.64 16.68
CA ASN A 290 -4.87 4.33 16.04
C ASN A 290 -4.56 4.34 14.54
N GLU A 291 -4.77 5.46 13.85
CA GLU A 291 -4.56 5.66 12.41
C GLU A 291 -3.38 6.64 12.16
N PRO A 292 -2.13 6.27 12.48
CA PRO A 292 -0.99 7.18 12.36
C PRO A 292 -0.59 7.44 10.90
N VAL A 293 -0.90 6.53 9.98
CA VAL A 293 -0.55 6.61 8.55
C VAL A 293 -1.73 6.21 7.68
N VAL A 294 -1.74 6.72 6.45
CA VAL A 294 -2.79 6.49 5.43
C VAL A 294 -2.12 6.01 4.15
N GLU A 295 -2.76 5.04 3.48
CA GLU A 295 -2.43 4.70 2.10
C GLU A 295 -3.02 5.77 1.17
N VAL A 296 -2.15 6.51 0.49
CA VAL A 296 -2.53 7.61 -0.42
C VAL A 296 -2.41 7.25 -1.89
N THR A 297 -1.89 6.07 -2.23
CA THR A 297 -1.75 5.62 -3.62
C THR A 297 -1.65 4.10 -3.71
N GLN A 298 -2.36 3.53 -4.68
CA GLN A 298 -2.40 2.09 -4.97
C GLN A 298 -2.90 1.84 -6.40
N TYR A 299 -3.11 0.56 -6.78
CA TYR A 299 -3.64 0.22 -8.10
C TYR A 299 -4.98 0.92 -8.41
N LYS A 300 -5.94 0.99 -7.45
CA LYS A 300 -7.24 1.67 -7.61
C LYS A 300 -7.15 3.21 -7.56
N GLY A 301 -6.09 3.79 -8.12
CA GLY A 301 -5.87 5.22 -8.24
C GLY A 301 -5.08 5.86 -7.10
N ASP A 302 -4.69 7.10 -7.34
CA ASP A 302 -4.03 7.96 -6.36
C ASP A 302 -5.08 8.70 -5.51
N SER A 303 -4.65 9.25 -4.39
CA SER A 303 -5.50 10.01 -3.47
C SER A 303 -4.73 11.16 -2.80
N GLU A 304 -3.62 11.63 -3.37
CA GLU A 304 -2.89 12.79 -2.85
C GLU A 304 -3.72 14.07 -2.96
N SER A 305 -4.12 14.43 -4.18
CA SER A 305 -5.06 15.53 -4.48
C SER A 305 -5.82 15.27 -5.79
N HIS A 306 -6.71 16.19 -6.14
CA HIS A 306 -7.60 16.12 -7.31
C HIS A 306 -7.75 17.51 -7.96
N PRO A 307 -7.96 17.65 -9.30
CA PRO A 307 -7.89 18.95 -9.97
C PRO A 307 -8.98 19.93 -9.55
N PHE A 308 -10.15 19.44 -9.12
CA PHE A 308 -11.22 20.30 -8.56
C PHE A 308 -10.79 21.03 -7.27
N LEU A 309 -9.94 20.38 -6.46
CA LEU A 309 -9.44 20.83 -5.17
C LEU A 309 -8.18 21.71 -5.35
N SER A 310 -7.21 21.20 -6.11
CA SER A 310 -5.90 21.82 -6.32
C SER A 310 -5.77 22.44 -7.71
N ARG A 311 -6.69 23.34 -8.08
CA ARG A 311 -6.84 23.91 -9.45
C ARG A 311 -5.61 24.60 -10.06
N ASN A 312 -4.60 24.90 -9.24
CA ASN A 312 -3.35 25.54 -9.69
C ASN A 312 -2.18 24.56 -9.86
N ASP A 313 -2.38 23.27 -9.52
CA ASP A 313 -1.38 22.20 -9.56
C ASP A 313 -1.47 21.42 -10.88
N GLU A 314 -0.42 21.45 -11.70
CA GLU A 314 -0.40 20.74 -12.99
C GLU A 314 -0.25 19.20 -12.89
N PHE A 315 -0.13 18.64 -11.67
CA PHE A 315 0.06 17.19 -11.44
C PHE A 315 -1.04 16.52 -10.60
N ALA A 316 -2.09 17.26 -10.24
CA ALA A 316 -3.17 16.79 -9.38
C ALA A 316 -4.19 15.88 -10.07
N ASP A 317 -3.96 15.43 -11.30
CA ASP A 317 -4.87 14.59 -12.12
C ASP A 317 -4.43 13.12 -12.24
N PHE A 318 -3.43 12.74 -11.44
CA PHE A 318 -2.77 11.44 -11.51
C PHE A 318 -3.60 10.38 -10.79
N GLY A 319 -3.78 9.21 -11.40
CA GLY A 319 -4.56 8.11 -10.82
C GLY A 319 -6.07 8.33 -10.73
N ASP A 320 -6.59 9.53 -11.00
CA ASP A 320 -8.03 9.85 -10.92
C ASP A 320 -8.91 8.95 -11.79
N ALA A 321 -8.45 8.65 -13.01
CA ALA A 321 -9.26 8.31 -14.18
C ALA A 321 -10.36 7.24 -13.93
N GLY A 322 -11.58 7.67 -13.59
CA GLY A 322 -12.72 6.78 -13.33
C GLY A 322 -12.87 6.36 -11.86
N TRP A 323 -11.84 6.47 -11.04
CA TRP A 323 -11.93 6.28 -9.59
C TRP A 323 -12.61 7.48 -8.92
N ASP A 324 -12.52 8.66 -9.54
CA ASP A 324 -13.23 9.90 -9.25
C ASP A 324 -14.75 9.88 -9.51
N MET A 325 -15.32 8.82 -10.10
CA MET A 325 -16.75 8.78 -10.49
C MET A 325 -17.71 8.29 -9.39
N GLY A 326 -17.27 7.40 -8.49
CA GLY A 326 -18.18 6.63 -7.63
C GLY A 326 -17.44 5.70 -6.66
N ASN A 327 -18.18 4.99 -5.81
CA ASN A 327 -17.60 3.97 -4.93
C ASN A 327 -17.06 2.76 -5.73
N GLY A 328 -16.39 1.82 -5.07
CA GLY A 328 -15.70 0.71 -5.74
C GLY A 328 -16.60 -0.12 -6.66
N GLN A 329 -17.85 -0.37 -6.26
CA GLN A 329 -18.81 -1.17 -7.04
C GLN A 329 -19.70 -0.33 -7.97
N LEU A 330 -19.58 1.01 -7.96
CA LEU A 330 -20.45 1.96 -8.67
C LEU A 330 -21.95 1.79 -8.31
N THR A 331 -22.25 1.50 -7.04
CA THR A 331 -23.64 1.51 -6.53
C THR A 331 -24.13 2.91 -6.18
N GLU A 332 -23.20 3.85 -5.95
CA GLU A 332 -23.47 5.26 -5.72
C GLU A 332 -22.39 6.10 -6.42
N LEU A 333 -22.82 6.99 -7.31
CA LEU A 333 -21.97 7.98 -7.98
C LEU A 333 -21.64 9.13 -7.03
N LYS A 334 -20.45 9.71 -7.17
CA LYS A 334 -20.01 10.83 -6.33
C LYS A 334 -20.71 12.13 -6.72
N LYS A 335 -20.95 12.94 -5.70
CA LYS A 335 -21.19 14.38 -5.85
C LYS A 335 -19.88 15.14 -5.59
N THR A 336 -19.68 16.28 -6.25
CA THR A 336 -18.40 17.01 -6.22
C THR A 336 -18.01 17.56 -4.85
N ASP A 337 -18.97 17.70 -3.92
CA ASP A 337 -18.74 18.04 -2.51
C ASP A 337 -18.06 16.91 -1.72
N MET A 338 -18.33 15.65 -2.07
CA MET A 338 -17.77 14.47 -1.41
C MET A 338 -16.24 14.44 -1.52
N LEU A 339 -15.68 14.78 -2.69
CA LEU A 339 -14.25 14.71 -3.01
C LEU A 339 -13.34 15.34 -1.94
N GLN A 340 -13.80 16.42 -1.29
CA GLN A 340 -13.03 17.07 -0.22
C GLN A 340 -12.74 16.17 1.00
N ALA A 341 -13.50 15.10 1.18
CA ALA A 341 -13.31 14.11 2.25
C ALA A 341 -12.58 12.83 1.76
N GLU A 342 -12.03 12.85 0.55
CA GLU A 342 -11.51 11.66 -0.15
C GLU A 342 -10.04 11.79 -0.56
N TYR A 343 -9.48 13.00 -0.63
CA TYR A 343 -8.08 13.23 -1.00
C TYR A 343 -7.26 13.73 0.19
N ALA A 344 -6.04 13.21 0.34
CA ALA A 344 -5.20 13.35 1.51
C ALA A 344 -4.75 14.80 1.75
N ARG A 345 -4.43 15.58 0.71
CA ARG A 345 -4.08 17.01 0.84
C ARG A 345 -5.22 17.82 1.44
N GLU A 346 -6.47 17.52 1.08
CA GLU A 346 -7.64 18.16 1.68
C GLU A 346 -7.89 17.64 3.11
N ALA A 347 -7.69 16.35 3.36
CA ALA A 347 -7.74 15.78 4.71
C ALA A 347 -6.76 16.44 5.68
N LEU A 348 -5.51 16.69 5.28
CA LEU A 348 -4.53 17.41 6.09
C LEU A 348 -5.01 18.84 6.42
N LYS A 349 -5.57 19.57 5.44
CA LYS A 349 -6.11 20.93 5.64
C LYS A 349 -7.33 20.93 6.56
N ARG A 350 -8.26 20.00 6.35
CA ARG A 350 -9.41 19.72 7.21
C ARG A 350 -8.98 19.38 8.64
N GLY A 351 -7.90 18.63 8.80
CA GLY A 351 -7.28 18.32 10.08
C GLY A 351 -6.89 19.56 10.87
N LEU A 352 -6.24 20.54 10.21
CA LEU A 352 -5.93 21.84 10.82
C LEU A 352 -7.19 22.65 11.20
N GLN A 353 -8.26 22.56 10.40
CA GLN A 353 -9.54 23.23 10.69
C GLN A 353 -10.30 22.57 11.85
N ILE A 354 -10.21 21.25 12.00
CA ILE A 354 -10.74 20.51 13.16
C ILE A 354 -9.91 20.83 14.40
N GLU A 355 -8.59 20.91 14.29
CA GLU A 355 -7.71 21.29 15.40
C GLU A 355 -8.00 22.71 15.91
N ALA A 356 -8.30 23.65 15.01
CA ALA A 356 -8.70 25.01 15.38
C ALA A 356 -10.02 25.06 16.19
N LYS A 357 -10.86 24.02 16.12
CA LYS A 357 -12.15 23.92 16.86
C LYS A 357 -12.08 23.04 18.11
N THR A 358 -11.23 22.00 18.09
CA THR A 358 -11.20 20.91 19.11
C THR A 358 -9.89 20.84 19.89
N GLY A 359 -8.85 21.56 19.47
CA GLY A 359 -7.48 21.44 19.98
C GLY A 359 -6.71 20.23 19.45
N VAL A 360 -7.34 19.34 18.68
CA VAL A 360 -6.80 18.04 18.25
C VAL A 360 -6.95 17.86 16.73
N ASN A 361 -5.89 17.40 16.07
CA ASN A 361 -5.90 17.12 14.64
C ASN A 361 -6.10 15.60 14.39
N PRO A 362 -7.29 15.14 13.95
CA PRO A 362 -7.52 13.72 13.67
C PRO A 362 -6.82 13.24 12.39
N TYR A 363 -6.38 14.18 11.54
CA TYR A 363 -5.79 13.92 10.22
C TYR A 363 -4.30 14.33 10.18
N GLN A 364 -3.61 14.21 11.31
CA GLN A 364 -2.17 14.40 11.42
C GLN A 364 -1.41 13.11 11.06
N PHE A 365 -1.69 12.54 9.88
CA PHE A 365 -1.20 11.22 9.45
C PHE A 365 0.03 11.29 8.54
N GLY A 366 0.85 10.24 8.57
CA GLY A 366 1.88 9.98 7.55
C GLY A 366 1.31 9.32 6.29
N MET A 367 2.08 9.32 5.19
CA MET A 367 1.66 8.82 3.88
C MET A 367 2.47 7.59 3.47
N ILE A 368 1.80 6.57 2.94
CA ILE A 368 2.43 5.43 2.25
C ILE A 368 1.68 5.10 0.95
N GLY A 369 2.32 4.33 0.07
CA GLY A 369 1.64 3.61 -1.01
C GLY A 369 1.60 2.12 -0.69
N SER A 370 0.72 1.37 -1.36
CA SER A 370 0.61 -0.08 -1.21
C SER A 370 -0.07 -0.69 -2.44
N THR A 371 0.00 -2.01 -2.66
CA THR A 371 -0.55 -2.57 -3.91
C THR A 371 -2.06 -2.81 -3.88
N ASP A 372 -2.61 -3.23 -2.72
CA ASP A 372 -3.95 -3.85 -2.64
C ASP A 372 -4.05 -5.04 -3.60
N SER A 373 -2.95 -5.76 -3.87
CA SER A 373 -2.96 -6.77 -4.95
C SER A 373 -3.74 -8.03 -4.52
N HIS A 374 -4.76 -8.39 -5.30
CA HIS A 374 -5.58 -9.59 -5.11
C HIS A 374 -5.09 -10.77 -5.94
N THR A 375 -3.87 -10.71 -6.48
CA THR A 375 -3.22 -11.83 -7.21
C THR A 375 -2.21 -12.60 -6.35
N SER A 376 -2.02 -12.20 -5.09
CA SER A 376 -0.88 -12.57 -4.22
C SER A 376 0.48 -12.06 -4.71
N LEU A 377 0.52 -11.21 -5.74
CA LEU A 377 1.74 -10.68 -6.34
C LEU A 377 1.83 -9.16 -6.11
N SER A 378 2.72 -8.75 -5.21
CA SER A 378 3.02 -7.33 -4.89
C SER A 378 3.87 -6.67 -6.00
N THR A 379 3.33 -6.57 -7.21
CA THR A 379 4.04 -6.01 -8.38
C THR A 379 3.77 -4.52 -8.53
N ALA A 380 4.65 -3.65 -8.04
CA ALA A 380 4.49 -2.19 -8.18
C ALA A 380 5.18 -1.58 -9.41
N ASP A 381 5.99 -2.37 -10.14
CA ASP A 381 6.75 -1.89 -11.31
C ASP A 381 5.88 -1.98 -12.60
N GLU A 382 5.71 -0.87 -13.33
CA GLU A 382 4.85 -0.77 -14.53
C GLU A 382 5.23 -1.76 -15.68
N ASP A 383 6.50 -2.20 -15.80
CA ASP A 383 6.91 -3.20 -16.80
C ASP A 383 6.58 -4.66 -16.39
N ASN A 384 6.35 -4.89 -15.10
CA ASN A 384 6.16 -6.19 -14.46
C ASN A 384 4.82 -6.30 -13.70
N TRP A 385 3.84 -5.45 -14.03
CA TRP A 385 2.55 -5.40 -13.31
C TRP A 385 1.65 -6.61 -13.60
N PHE A 386 1.38 -7.43 -12.59
CA PHE A 386 0.53 -8.63 -12.70
C PHE A 386 -0.96 -8.37 -12.50
N GLY A 387 -1.40 -7.12 -12.31
CA GLY A 387 -2.81 -6.77 -12.25
C GLY A 387 -3.41 -6.76 -10.84
N LYS A 388 -4.53 -6.06 -10.68
CA LYS A 388 -5.27 -5.96 -9.41
C LYS A 388 -5.94 -7.27 -8.99
N ILE A 389 -6.50 -8.01 -9.93
CA ILE A 389 -7.21 -9.28 -9.74
C ILE A 389 -6.78 -10.24 -10.84
N THR A 390 -6.94 -11.55 -10.63
CA THR A 390 -6.55 -12.59 -11.62
C THR A 390 -7.23 -12.42 -12.98
N LEU A 391 -8.42 -11.82 -13.05
CA LEU A 391 -9.07 -11.44 -14.31
C LEU A 391 -8.22 -10.49 -15.19
N VAL A 392 -7.35 -9.68 -14.59
CA VAL A 392 -6.43 -8.75 -15.26
C VAL A 392 -4.96 -9.15 -15.09
N GLU A 393 -4.66 -10.44 -14.90
CA GLU A 393 -3.31 -10.97 -15.10
C GLU A 393 -2.86 -10.84 -16.58
N PRO A 394 -1.55 -10.74 -16.87
CA PRO A 394 -1.03 -10.32 -18.17
C PRO A 394 -1.56 -11.14 -19.36
N SER A 395 -2.34 -10.48 -20.23
CA SER A 395 -2.92 -11.06 -21.44
C SER A 395 -3.21 -9.98 -22.48
N ASP A 396 -3.35 -10.39 -23.74
CA ASP A 396 -3.65 -9.53 -24.90
C ASP A 396 -4.91 -8.68 -24.72
N ARG A 397 -5.96 -9.25 -24.14
CA ARG A 397 -7.25 -8.59 -23.92
C ARG A 397 -7.30 -7.68 -22.70
N ARG A 398 -6.41 -7.84 -21.69
CA ARG A 398 -6.67 -7.31 -20.34
C ARG A 398 -6.92 -5.80 -20.30
N MET A 399 -6.27 -5.01 -21.14
CA MET A 399 -6.42 -3.54 -21.16
C MET A 399 -7.88 -3.08 -21.33
N ALA A 400 -8.68 -3.83 -22.10
CA ALA A 400 -10.08 -3.52 -22.38
C ALA A 400 -11.08 -4.28 -21.49
N GLU A 401 -10.60 -5.02 -20.50
CA GLU A 401 -11.42 -5.80 -19.57
C GLU A 401 -12.25 -4.87 -18.67
N ALA A 402 -13.55 -5.14 -18.57
CA ALA A 402 -14.47 -4.31 -17.78
C ALA A 402 -14.44 -4.72 -16.31
N LEU A 403 -14.35 -3.74 -15.41
CA LEU A 403 -14.30 -3.96 -13.96
C LEU A 403 -15.70 -3.92 -13.33
N ASN A 404 -16.60 -3.12 -13.90
CA ASN A 404 -18.00 -3.03 -13.50
C ASN A 404 -18.97 -3.36 -14.68
N PRO A 405 -18.79 -4.44 -15.48
CA PRO A 405 -19.65 -4.78 -16.61
C PRO A 405 -21.13 -4.82 -16.22
N GLY A 406 -22.00 -4.33 -17.12
CA GLY A 406 -23.42 -4.09 -16.85
C GLY A 406 -23.75 -2.72 -16.22
N ASN A 407 -22.73 -1.94 -15.82
CA ASN A 407 -22.89 -0.54 -15.42
C ASN A 407 -22.48 0.38 -16.59
N GLU A 408 -23.26 1.43 -16.88
CA GLU A 408 -22.95 2.38 -17.97
C GLU A 408 -21.69 3.21 -17.72
N HIS A 409 -21.33 3.43 -16.45
CA HIS A 409 -20.10 4.07 -16.00
C HIS A 409 -18.98 3.06 -15.73
N SER A 410 -19.02 1.86 -16.32
CA SER A 410 -18.04 0.81 -16.01
C SER A 410 -16.61 1.28 -16.18
N ARG A 411 -15.80 1.07 -15.14
CA ARG A 411 -14.33 1.18 -15.26
C ARG A 411 -13.78 0.03 -16.10
N TYR A 412 -12.59 0.23 -16.65
CA TYR A 412 -11.83 -0.71 -17.46
C TYR A 412 -10.42 -0.87 -16.89
N ALA A 413 -9.78 -2.01 -17.11
CA ALA A 413 -8.50 -2.32 -16.48
C ALA A 413 -7.42 -1.24 -16.72
N TRP A 414 -7.35 -0.63 -17.90
CA TRP A 414 -6.38 0.44 -18.23
C TRP A 414 -6.37 1.64 -17.25
N GLN A 415 -7.46 1.81 -16.48
CA GLN A 415 -7.61 2.84 -15.45
C GLN A 415 -6.93 2.49 -14.11
N TYR A 416 -6.40 1.27 -13.95
CA TYR A 416 -5.51 0.95 -12.83
C TYR A 416 -4.12 1.60 -13.01
N LEU A 417 -3.55 2.04 -11.89
CA LEU A 417 -2.11 2.22 -11.75
C LEU A 417 -1.45 0.83 -11.60
N ALA A 418 -0.19 0.66 -12.02
CA ALA A 418 0.63 -0.41 -11.44
C ALA A 418 1.13 -0.05 -10.03
N GLY A 419 0.97 1.20 -9.64
CA GLY A 419 1.67 1.82 -8.54
C GLY A 419 1.23 1.50 -7.13
N GLY A 420 2.17 1.72 -6.20
CA GLY A 420 1.92 1.74 -4.76
C GLY A 420 2.98 0.96 -3.98
N MET A 421 3.90 1.68 -3.32
CA MET A 421 4.90 1.09 -2.44
C MET A 421 5.12 1.92 -1.17
N ALA A 422 5.35 1.23 -0.05
CA ALA A 422 5.65 1.83 1.24
C ALA A 422 7.16 1.92 1.43
N ALA A 423 7.66 3.13 1.68
CA ALA A 423 9.05 3.39 2.00
C ALA A 423 9.18 3.82 3.46
N VAL A 424 9.93 3.04 4.26
CA VAL A 424 9.94 3.15 5.72
C VAL A 424 11.34 3.44 6.23
N TRP A 425 11.55 4.60 6.88
CA TRP A 425 12.83 4.91 7.53
C TRP A 425 12.92 4.22 8.89
N ALA A 426 13.09 2.90 8.89
CA ALA A 426 13.37 2.12 10.09
C ALA A 426 14.86 2.16 10.46
N THR A 427 15.17 1.96 11.74
CA THR A 427 16.55 1.81 12.23
C THR A 427 17.16 0.44 11.87
N GLU A 428 16.32 -0.59 11.77
CA GLU A 428 16.65 -1.97 11.42
C GLU A 428 15.51 -2.60 10.60
N ASN A 429 15.78 -3.70 9.88
CA ASN A 429 14.73 -4.50 9.23
C ASN A 429 14.16 -5.53 10.22
N THR A 430 13.25 -5.08 11.10
CA THR A 430 12.48 -5.94 12.03
C THR A 430 11.02 -5.45 12.13
N ARG A 431 10.10 -6.29 12.62
CA ARG A 431 8.68 -5.92 12.83
C ARG A 431 8.56 -4.68 13.71
N GLU A 432 9.30 -4.67 14.80
CA GLU A 432 9.35 -3.61 15.80
C GLU A 432 9.82 -2.30 15.18
N ALA A 433 10.97 -2.30 14.49
CA ALA A 433 11.56 -1.10 13.91
C ALA A 433 10.74 -0.52 12.74
N ILE A 434 10.09 -1.38 11.95
CA ILE A 434 9.16 -0.99 10.87
C ILE A 434 7.86 -0.41 11.45
N PHE A 435 7.23 -1.11 12.40
CA PHE A 435 6.03 -0.64 13.08
C PHE A 435 6.29 0.70 13.79
N ASP A 436 7.39 0.83 14.53
CA ASP A 436 7.74 2.05 15.25
C ASP A 436 8.06 3.22 14.30
N ALA A 437 8.45 2.94 13.05
CA ALA A 437 8.64 3.95 12.00
C ALA A 437 7.30 4.42 11.43
N MET A 438 6.36 3.51 11.14
CA MET A 438 4.97 3.86 10.82
C MET A 438 4.31 4.64 11.96
N ARG A 439 4.50 4.20 13.21
CA ARG A 439 3.93 4.80 14.44
C ARG A 439 4.36 6.26 14.62
N ARG A 440 5.63 6.58 14.32
CA ARG A 440 6.16 7.96 14.34
C ARG A 440 6.04 8.70 13.00
N ARG A 441 5.41 8.07 12.00
CA ARG A 441 5.13 8.62 10.66
C ARG A 441 6.38 8.90 9.82
N GLU A 442 7.49 8.23 10.11
CA GLU A 442 8.76 8.40 9.38
C GLU A 442 8.79 7.52 8.11
N VAL A 443 7.78 7.74 7.27
CA VAL A 443 7.45 6.93 6.09
C VAL A 443 7.08 7.83 4.91
N TYR A 444 7.11 7.28 3.71
CA TYR A 444 6.62 7.96 2.51
C TYR A 444 6.02 6.99 1.49
N ALA A 445 5.20 7.54 0.60
CA ALA A 445 4.62 6.82 -0.52
C ALA A 445 5.52 6.94 -1.76
N THR A 446 5.59 5.89 -2.58
CA THR A 446 5.92 6.03 -4.00
C THR A 446 4.87 5.35 -4.87
N THR A 447 4.72 5.83 -6.11
CA THR A 447 3.73 5.35 -7.08
C THR A 447 4.24 4.20 -7.94
N GLY A 448 5.36 3.57 -7.57
CA GLY A 448 5.96 2.47 -8.34
C GLY A 448 7.46 2.39 -8.10
N THR A 449 8.21 3.36 -8.62
CA THR A 449 9.68 3.37 -8.54
C THR A 449 10.21 3.64 -7.11
N ARG A 450 11.38 3.08 -6.78
CA ARG A 450 12.01 3.17 -5.45
C ARG A 450 12.81 4.47 -5.28
N ILE A 451 12.16 5.61 -5.52
CA ILE A 451 12.72 6.97 -5.36
C ILE A 451 13.14 7.17 -3.90
N THR A 452 14.43 7.31 -3.62
CA THR A 452 14.90 7.49 -2.24
C THR A 452 14.73 8.95 -1.83
N VAL A 453 13.74 9.25 -0.98
CA VAL A 453 13.41 10.63 -0.55
C VAL A 453 13.64 10.82 0.95
N ARG A 454 14.27 11.93 1.31
CA ARG A 454 14.48 12.31 2.71
C ARG A 454 14.30 13.81 2.92
N MET A 455 13.54 14.17 3.96
CA MET A 455 13.17 15.54 4.30
C MET A 455 13.34 15.76 5.80
N PHE A 456 13.98 16.86 6.19
CA PHE A 456 14.00 17.38 7.56
C PHE A 456 13.51 18.83 7.59
N GLY A 457 12.83 19.22 8.66
CA GLY A 457 12.45 20.60 8.96
C GLY A 457 13.13 21.08 10.24
N GLY A 458 13.52 22.35 10.29
CA GLY A 458 14.20 22.99 11.42
C GLY A 458 14.10 24.53 11.32
N TRP A 459 14.98 25.25 12.02
CA TRP A 459 14.93 26.73 12.07
C TRP A 459 16.17 27.42 11.49
N ASP A 460 17.30 26.71 11.45
CA ASP A 460 18.64 27.22 11.14
C ASP A 460 19.37 26.42 10.03
N PHE A 461 18.66 25.52 9.33
CA PHE A 461 19.23 24.79 8.19
C PHE A 461 19.60 25.71 7.03
N THR A 462 20.68 25.38 6.34
CA THR A 462 21.23 26.12 5.19
C THR A 462 21.77 25.17 4.13
N ALA A 463 21.92 25.63 2.89
CA ALA A 463 22.59 24.86 1.84
C ALA A 463 24.05 24.44 2.15
N ARG A 464 24.66 24.94 3.24
CA ARG A 464 25.98 24.47 3.71
C ARG A 464 25.93 23.12 4.43
N ASP A 465 24.78 22.71 4.96
CA ASP A 465 24.64 21.48 5.75
C ASP A 465 24.93 20.22 4.90
N PHE A 466 24.56 20.25 3.61
CA PHE A 466 24.89 19.20 2.63
C PHE A 466 26.40 18.98 2.39
N LYS A 467 27.28 19.83 2.93
CA LYS A 467 28.74 19.62 2.89
C LYS A 467 29.28 18.70 4.01
N GLY A 468 28.40 18.23 4.91
CA GLY A 468 28.75 17.30 5.98
C GLY A 468 27.67 16.23 6.19
N ASP A 469 27.64 15.65 7.38
CA ASP A 469 26.61 14.69 7.79
C ASP A 469 25.27 15.42 8.07
N TRP A 470 24.61 15.81 6.97
CA TRP A 470 23.35 16.52 6.97
C TRP A 470 22.19 15.69 7.55
N VAL A 471 22.31 14.36 7.51
CA VAL A 471 21.32 13.43 8.10
C VAL A 471 21.39 13.51 9.62
N LYS A 472 22.58 13.38 10.21
CA LYS A 472 22.78 13.55 11.66
C LYS A 472 22.44 14.96 12.11
N ALA A 473 22.79 15.98 11.32
CA ALA A 473 22.37 17.36 11.60
C ALA A 473 20.84 17.54 11.56
N GLY A 474 20.16 16.81 10.65
CA GLY A 474 18.71 16.75 10.53
C GLY A 474 18.02 16.27 11.81
N TYR A 475 18.42 15.12 12.34
CA TYR A 475 17.90 14.60 13.62
C TYR A 475 18.34 15.41 14.85
N ALA A 476 19.51 16.06 14.81
CA ALA A 476 20.06 16.78 15.96
C ALA A 476 19.52 18.21 16.15
N ARG A 477 19.05 18.87 15.08
CA ARG A 477 18.55 20.27 15.10
C ARG A 477 17.12 20.46 14.59
N GLY A 478 16.51 19.41 14.06
CA GLY A 478 15.20 19.46 13.43
C GLY A 478 14.37 18.21 13.69
N VAL A 479 13.38 17.99 12.82
CA VAL A 479 12.54 16.79 12.81
C VAL A 479 12.50 16.20 11.40
N PRO A 480 12.43 14.86 11.24
CA PRO A 480 12.22 14.23 9.94
C PRO A 480 10.78 14.43 9.44
N MET A 481 10.50 13.98 8.21
CA MET A 481 9.14 13.67 7.75
C MET A 481 8.36 12.87 8.82
N GLY A 482 7.10 13.22 9.06
CA GLY A 482 6.30 12.67 10.17
C GLY A 482 6.45 13.43 11.50
N GLY A 483 7.41 14.34 11.61
CA GLY A 483 7.69 15.13 12.81
C GLY A 483 6.83 16.39 12.99
N GLU A 484 6.89 16.98 14.18
CA GLU A 484 6.20 18.23 14.51
C GLU A 484 7.19 19.30 14.97
N LEU A 485 7.26 20.41 14.22
CA LEU A 485 8.02 21.60 14.55
C LEU A 485 7.35 22.38 15.70
N ARG A 486 8.07 22.45 16.82
CA ARG A 486 7.83 23.44 17.88
C ARG A 486 8.30 24.82 17.42
N SER A 487 7.65 25.88 17.91
CA SER A 487 8.01 27.27 17.63
C SER A 487 9.48 27.59 17.88
N GLY A 488 10.07 28.40 16.98
CA GLY A 488 11.47 28.80 16.99
C GLY A 488 11.68 30.16 16.31
N LYS A 489 12.91 30.48 15.93
CA LYS A 489 13.28 31.84 15.47
C LYS A 489 13.19 31.99 13.95
N GLY A 490 12.44 32.99 13.49
CA GLY A 490 12.31 33.34 12.08
C GLY A 490 11.27 32.48 11.35
N ALA A 491 11.60 32.04 10.13
CA ALA A 491 10.81 31.10 9.35
C ALA A 491 11.46 29.70 9.35
N PRO A 492 10.69 28.60 9.31
CA PRO A 492 11.23 27.25 9.26
C PRO A 492 12.00 27.02 7.95
N SER A 493 13.08 26.27 8.04
CA SER A 493 13.90 25.85 6.92
C SER A 493 13.97 24.34 6.83
N PHE A 494 14.06 23.83 5.61
CA PHE A 494 13.94 22.42 5.29
C PHE A 494 15.14 21.96 4.46
N LEU A 495 15.68 20.79 4.78
CA LEU A 495 16.65 20.07 3.95
C LEU A 495 15.93 18.94 3.24
N LEU A 496 16.02 18.92 1.91
CA LEU A 496 15.41 17.92 1.05
C LEU A 496 16.49 17.26 0.19
N SER A 497 16.44 15.94 0.09
CA SER A 497 17.23 15.15 -0.86
C SER A 497 16.33 14.09 -1.48
N ALA A 498 16.50 13.89 -2.78
CA ALA A 498 15.91 12.80 -3.53
C ALA A 498 16.96 12.19 -4.46
N MET A 499 17.02 10.86 -4.49
CA MET A 499 17.77 10.09 -5.49
C MET A 499 16.77 9.28 -6.32
N LYS A 500 16.99 9.19 -7.63
CA LYS A 500 16.19 8.31 -8.49
C LYS A 500 16.29 6.86 -8.02
N ASP A 501 15.29 6.04 -8.39
CA ASP A 501 15.50 4.60 -8.37
C ASP A 501 16.68 4.25 -9.30
N PRO A 502 17.73 3.50 -8.87
CA PRO A 502 18.83 3.10 -9.75
C PRO A 502 18.37 2.45 -11.07
N MET A 503 17.28 1.68 -11.05
CA MET A 503 16.66 1.04 -12.22
C MET A 503 15.64 1.95 -12.94
N GLY A 504 15.11 2.97 -12.26
CA GLY A 504 14.09 3.89 -12.77
C GLY A 504 14.61 5.10 -13.54
N ALA A 505 13.75 6.11 -13.68
CA ALA A 505 14.00 7.29 -14.51
C ALA A 505 14.67 8.43 -13.73
N ASN A 506 15.35 9.34 -14.40
CA ASN A 506 15.93 10.52 -13.75
C ASN A 506 14.81 11.40 -13.13
N LEU A 507 15.16 12.22 -12.13
CA LEU A 507 14.24 13.15 -11.47
C LEU A 507 13.94 14.39 -12.33
N ASP A 508 12.67 14.77 -12.44
CA ASP A 508 12.26 16.11 -12.88
C ASP A 508 12.64 17.14 -11.81
N ARG A 509 11.98 17.05 -10.65
CA ARG A 509 11.99 18.08 -9.60
C ARG A 509 11.59 17.55 -8.22
N ILE A 510 11.94 18.35 -7.20
CA ILE A 510 11.38 18.31 -5.84
C ILE A 510 10.51 19.56 -5.66
N GLN A 511 9.26 19.35 -5.27
CA GLN A 511 8.33 20.39 -4.83
C GLN A 511 8.09 20.26 -3.32
N VAL A 512 7.84 21.40 -2.64
CA VAL A 512 7.22 21.42 -1.31
C VAL A 512 5.78 21.90 -1.45
N ILE A 513 4.85 21.15 -0.88
CA ILE A 513 3.44 21.53 -0.75
C ILE A 513 3.23 21.96 0.70
N LYS A 514 2.85 23.23 0.87
CA LYS A 514 2.47 23.84 2.15
C LYS A 514 0.96 23.96 2.21
N GLY A 515 0.34 23.46 3.26
CA GLY A 515 -1.06 23.77 3.61
C GLY A 515 -1.15 24.47 4.95
N TRP A 516 -2.09 25.40 5.10
CA TRP A 516 -2.30 26.13 6.36
C TRP A 516 -3.75 26.56 6.53
N VAL A 517 -4.08 27.04 7.73
CA VAL A 517 -5.37 27.67 8.05
C VAL A 517 -5.13 29.10 8.52
N ASP A 518 -5.95 30.03 8.06
CA ASP A 518 -5.88 31.45 8.45
C ASP A 518 -6.67 31.77 9.72
N ALA A 519 -6.64 33.03 10.15
CA ALA A 519 -7.33 33.50 11.35
C ALA A 519 -8.88 33.47 11.22
N GLN A 520 -9.39 33.26 10.01
CA GLN A 520 -10.81 33.12 9.69
C GLN A 520 -11.24 31.65 9.59
N GLY A 521 -10.32 30.70 9.84
CA GLY A 521 -10.58 29.26 9.74
C GLY A 521 -10.61 28.72 8.31
N LYS A 522 -10.26 29.53 7.31
CA LYS A 522 -10.21 29.10 5.90
C LYS A 522 -8.90 28.35 5.62
N SER A 523 -9.02 27.23 4.93
CA SER A 523 -7.88 26.44 4.45
C SER A 523 -7.26 27.04 3.18
N HIS A 524 -5.94 26.90 3.06
CA HIS A 524 -5.15 27.35 1.90
C HIS A 524 -4.06 26.33 1.59
N GLU A 525 -3.56 26.35 0.35
CA GLU A 525 -2.36 25.62 -0.06
C GLU A 525 -1.49 26.45 -1.01
N LYS A 526 -0.20 26.12 -1.06
CA LYS A 526 0.76 26.66 -2.03
C LYS A 526 1.86 25.64 -2.31
N ILE A 527 2.21 25.51 -3.59
CA ILE A 527 3.27 24.64 -4.08
C ILE A 527 4.48 25.51 -4.41
N TYR A 528 5.68 24.99 -4.11
CA TYR A 528 6.94 25.64 -4.45
C TYR A 528 7.84 24.60 -5.13
N ASP A 529 8.28 24.85 -6.37
CA ASP A 529 9.40 24.11 -6.95
C ASP A 529 10.68 24.51 -6.18
N VAL A 530 11.36 23.54 -5.56
CA VAL A 530 12.50 23.78 -4.64
C VAL A 530 13.84 23.43 -5.28
N ALA A 531 13.90 22.30 -5.98
CA ALA A 531 15.07 21.85 -6.72
C ALA A 531 14.61 21.16 -8.00
N TRP A 532 15.28 21.40 -9.12
CA TRP A 532 14.92 20.79 -10.39
C TRP A 532 16.12 20.53 -11.28
N SER A 533 15.98 19.55 -12.16
CA SER A 533 16.97 19.17 -13.16
C SER A 533 17.23 20.29 -14.17
N SER A 534 18.47 20.38 -14.66
CA SER A 534 18.92 21.39 -15.64
C SER A 534 18.55 22.86 -15.29
N PRO A 535 18.86 23.37 -14.08
CA PRO A 535 18.40 24.70 -13.62
C PRO A 535 18.98 25.88 -14.41
N GLY A 536 20.09 25.70 -15.14
CA GLY A 536 20.59 26.70 -16.08
C GLY A 536 19.75 26.83 -17.37
N LYS A 537 18.95 25.81 -17.70
CA LYS A 537 18.05 25.78 -18.87
C LYS A 537 16.59 26.01 -18.49
N ARG A 538 16.12 25.38 -17.40
CA ARG A 538 14.72 25.37 -16.94
C ARG A 538 14.48 26.45 -15.89
N LYS A 539 13.43 27.24 -16.06
CA LYS A 539 13.11 28.43 -15.26
C LYS A 539 11.63 28.48 -14.90
N ILE A 540 11.29 29.20 -13.84
CA ILE A 540 9.90 29.51 -13.50
C ILE A 540 9.43 30.68 -14.36
N VAL A 541 8.33 30.50 -15.08
CA VAL A 541 7.68 31.50 -15.95
C VAL A 541 6.20 31.55 -15.55
N GLN A 542 5.68 32.75 -15.28
CA GLN A 542 4.29 32.96 -14.83
C GLN A 542 3.87 32.06 -13.63
N GLY A 543 4.83 31.74 -12.75
CA GLY A 543 4.59 30.90 -11.57
C GLY A 543 4.67 29.39 -11.79
N ARG A 544 4.99 28.91 -13.01
CA ARG A 544 5.20 27.48 -13.31
C ARG A 544 6.61 27.21 -13.82
N LEU A 545 7.24 26.13 -13.36
CA LEU A 545 8.51 25.66 -13.91
C LEU A 545 8.33 25.11 -15.33
N THR A 546 9.18 25.52 -16.28
CA THR A 546 9.21 24.95 -17.64
C THR A 546 9.35 23.42 -17.60
N PRO A 547 8.59 22.64 -18.41
CA PRO A 547 8.63 21.18 -18.41
C PRO A 547 10.04 20.58 -18.57
N VAL A 548 10.23 19.35 -18.09
CA VAL A 548 11.53 18.64 -18.18
C VAL A 548 11.82 18.09 -19.58
N GLY A 549 10.76 17.89 -20.38
CA GLY A 549 10.81 17.17 -21.65
C GLY A 549 10.24 15.76 -21.51
N ASP A 550 10.40 14.97 -22.56
CA ASP A 550 9.94 13.59 -22.66
C ASP A 550 10.97 12.81 -23.50
N THR A 551 11.15 11.52 -23.20
CA THR A 551 12.05 10.63 -23.95
C THR A 551 11.44 9.25 -24.21
N VAL A 552 10.15 9.05 -23.91
CA VAL A 552 9.49 7.76 -24.09
C VAL A 552 9.27 7.46 -25.56
N ASP A 553 9.85 6.36 -26.03
CA ASP A 553 9.58 5.75 -27.32
C ASP A 553 8.33 4.86 -27.25
N LEU A 554 7.25 5.35 -27.85
CA LEU A 554 5.97 4.65 -27.97
C LEU A 554 6.02 3.41 -28.87
N ALA A 555 7.07 3.20 -29.66
CA ALA A 555 7.23 2.03 -30.51
C ALA A 555 7.97 0.87 -29.81
N THR A 556 8.69 1.12 -28.71
CA THR A 556 9.46 0.09 -27.99
C THR A 556 9.20 0.01 -26.49
N ALA A 557 8.36 0.90 -25.93
CA ALA A 557 8.13 1.04 -24.49
C ALA A 557 9.44 1.29 -23.71
N ARG A 558 10.32 2.13 -24.26
CA ARG A 558 11.62 2.52 -23.66
C ARG A 558 11.67 4.02 -23.42
N TYR A 559 12.61 4.47 -22.61
CA TYR A 559 12.92 5.88 -22.38
C TYR A 559 14.43 6.07 -22.20
N THR A 560 14.92 7.31 -22.12
CA THR A 560 16.36 7.57 -21.90
C THR A 560 16.61 8.60 -20.80
N ASN A 561 17.59 8.32 -19.95
CA ASN A 561 18.03 9.22 -18.88
C ASN A 561 18.94 10.36 -19.41
N THR A 562 18.59 10.93 -20.57
CA THR A 562 19.26 12.07 -21.23
C THR A 562 18.74 13.43 -20.75
N ILE A 563 17.57 13.45 -20.12
CA ILE A 563 16.99 14.57 -19.38
C ILE A 563 16.85 14.21 -17.89
N GLY A 564 16.39 15.14 -17.05
CA GLY A 564 16.29 14.95 -15.60
C GLY A 564 17.65 15.05 -14.89
N ALA A 565 17.70 14.63 -13.61
CA ALA A 565 18.93 14.46 -12.83
C ALA A 565 18.87 13.18 -11.96
N PRO A 566 20.00 12.49 -11.69
CA PRO A 566 19.98 11.27 -10.89
C PRO A 566 19.81 11.52 -9.38
N GLU A 567 20.22 12.71 -8.92
CA GLU A 567 20.01 13.22 -7.56
C GLU A 567 19.53 14.67 -7.66
N LEU A 568 18.66 15.08 -6.73
CA LEU A 568 18.33 16.47 -6.44
C LEU A 568 18.46 16.70 -4.94
N HIS A 569 19.10 17.80 -4.56
CA HIS A 569 19.09 18.30 -3.18
C HIS A 569 18.67 19.77 -3.17
N GLY A 570 18.01 20.19 -2.10
CA GLY A 570 17.53 21.55 -1.93
C GLY A 570 17.45 21.94 -0.46
N GLN A 571 17.85 23.16 -0.15
CA GLN A 571 17.48 23.81 1.11
C GLN A 571 16.45 24.89 0.78
N TRP A 572 15.30 24.82 1.44
CA TRP A 572 14.20 25.76 1.27
C TRP A 572 13.87 26.43 2.60
N ARG A 573 13.35 27.65 2.56
CA ARG A 573 12.84 28.37 3.73
C ARG A 573 11.49 28.96 3.36
N ASP A 574 10.48 28.76 4.20
CA ASP A 574 9.12 29.22 3.91
C ASP A 574 9.07 30.75 3.81
N PRO A 575 8.84 31.34 2.61
CA PRO A 575 8.85 32.79 2.43
C PRO A 575 7.51 33.42 2.84
N ASP A 576 6.45 32.61 2.96
CA ASP A 576 5.10 33.04 3.35
C ASP A 576 4.80 32.61 4.80
N PHE A 577 5.82 32.42 5.64
CA PHE A 577 5.65 31.93 7.01
C PHE A 577 4.97 32.96 7.93
N LYS A 578 4.04 32.47 8.77
CA LYS A 578 3.37 33.28 9.81
C LYS A 578 3.33 32.47 11.11
N ALA A 579 4.06 32.93 12.13
CA ALA A 579 4.28 32.15 13.35
C ALA A 579 3.02 31.73 14.12
N GLY A 580 1.91 32.48 13.99
CA GLY A 580 0.62 32.14 14.58
C GLY A 580 -0.29 31.22 13.76
N GLN A 581 0.11 30.81 12.54
CA GLN A 581 -0.70 29.92 11.70
C GLN A 581 -0.25 28.46 11.87
N ARG A 582 -1.21 27.57 12.08
CA ARG A 582 -0.98 26.12 11.96
C ARG A 582 -0.74 25.77 10.49
N ALA A 583 0.26 24.94 10.24
CA ALA A 583 0.63 24.54 8.88
C ALA A 583 1.14 23.09 8.82
N PHE A 584 1.19 22.54 7.61
CA PHE A 584 1.96 21.34 7.29
C PHE A 584 2.77 21.56 6.02
N TYR A 585 3.86 20.79 5.87
CA TYR A 585 4.76 20.82 4.73
C TYR A 585 5.11 19.37 4.37
N TYR A 586 4.86 18.94 3.13
CA TYR A 586 5.40 17.68 2.62
C TYR A 586 6.09 17.91 1.28
N ALA A 587 6.99 17.00 0.91
CA ALA A 587 7.66 17.02 -0.38
C ALA A 587 6.95 16.09 -1.38
N ARG A 588 6.79 16.57 -2.61
CA ARG A 588 6.47 15.76 -3.78
C ARG A 588 7.70 15.71 -4.67
N VAL A 589 8.18 14.51 -4.98
CA VAL A 589 9.26 14.30 -5.95
C VAL A 589 8.64 13.72 -7.22
N LEU A 590 9.09 14.17 -8.39
CA LEU A 590 8.65 13.69 -9.69
C LEU A 590 9.85 13.14 -10.48
N GLU A 591 9.70 11.97 -11.10
CA GLU A 591 10.59 11.47 -12.15
C GLU A 591 10.19 12.06 -13.53
N ILE A 592 11.08 11.94 -14.53
CA ILE A 592 10.76 12.25 -15.93
C ILE A 592 9.75 11.24 -16.50
N PRO A 593 9.06 11.54 -17.62
CA PRO A 593 8.05 10.63 -18.16
C PRO A 593 8.53 9.19 -18.43
N THR A 594 7.73 8.22 -18.01
CA THR A 594 7.95 6.77 -18.17
C THR A 594 6.83 6.13 -19.01
N PRO A 595 7.07 4.96 -19.65
CA PRO A 595 6.02 4.12 -20.23
C PRO A 595 5.10 3.55 -19.15
N ARG A 596 3.79 3.44 -19.42
CA ARG A 596 2.84 2.68 -18.58
C ARG A 596 2.80 1.19 -18.95
N TRP A 597 2.29 0.34 -18.07
CA TRP A 597 1.98 -1.07 -18.27
C TRP A 597 1.08 -1.30 -19.50
N VAL A 598 0.16 -0.37 -19.75
CA VAL A 598 -0.69 -0.33 -20.95
C VAL A 598 0.15 -0.31 -22.24
N LEU A 599 1.25 0.45 -22.24
CA LEU A 599 2.18 0.52 -23.37
C LEU A 599 3.10 -0.69 -23.43
N PHE A 600 3.61 -1.18 -22.29
CA PHE A 600 4.38 -2.42 -22.24
C PHE A 600 3.58 -3.62 -22.79
N ASP A 601 2.31 -3.76 -22.40
CA ASP A 601 1.43 -4.83 -22.87
C ASP A 601 1.05 -4.68 -24.35
N ALA A 602 0.79 -3.45 -24.82
CA ALA A 602 0.54 -3.20 -26.25
C ALA A 602 1.71 -3.67 -27.14
N ILE A 603 2.95 -3.48 -26.71
CA ILE A 603 4.14 -3.99 -27.40
C ILE A 603 4.30 -5.50 -27.20
N ARG A 604 4.15 -6.01 -25.97
CA ARG A 604 4.30 -7.43 -25.58
C ARG A 604 3.32 -8.35 -26.32
N PHE A 605 2.06 -7.96 -26.41
CA PHE A 605 0.97 -8.74 -27.03
C PHE A 605 0.59 -8.29 -28.44
N LYS A 606 1.21 -7.21 -28.97
CA LYS A 606 0.94 -6.62 -30.30
C LYS A 606 -0.50 -6.11 -30.47
N THR A 607 -1.10 -5.66 -29.37
CA THR A 607 -2.49 -5.21 -29.27
C THR A 607 -2.60 -3.69 -29.24
N LYS A 608 -3.62 -3.14 -29.91
CA LYS A 608 -3.90 -1.70 -29.88
C LYS A 608 -4.42 -1.27 -28.50
N PRO A 609 -3.84 -0.24 -27.84
CA PRO A 609 -4.40 0.30 -26.61
C PRO A 609 -5.83 0.83 -26.78
N PRO A 610 -6.65 0.84 -25.71
CA PRO A 610 -7.89 1.61 -25.66
C PRO A 610 -7.64 3.09 -25.98
N LYS A 611 -8.55 3.73 -26.73
CA LYS A 611 -8.37 5.08 -27.30
C LYS A 611 -7.95 6.13 -26.27
N ASP A 612 -8.57 6.10 -25.10
CA ASP A 612 -8.45 7.13 -24.07
C ASP A 612 -7.46 6.74 -22.96
N ALA A 613 -6.75 5.61 -23.13
CA ALA A 613 -5.78 5.13 -22.16
C ALA A 613 -4.47 5.92 -22.20
N ARG A 614 -4.00 6.37 -21.04
CA ARG A 614 -2.67 6.98 -20.88
C ARG A 614 -1.61 5.91 -21.21
N LEU A 615 -0.65 6.25 -22.07
CA LEU A 615 0.47 5.38 -22.45
C LEU A 615 1.79 5.75 -21.75
N LYS A 616 1.81 6.92 -21.10
CA LYS A 616 2.93 7.46 -20.33
C LYS A 616 2.41 8.06 -19.03
N GLU A 617 3.26 8.11 -18.00
CA GLU A 617 2.99 8.87 -16.78
C GLU A 617 4.27 9.49 -16.21
N GLN A 618 4.15 10.15 -15.05
CA GLN A 618 5.30 10.65 -14.28
C GLN A 618 5.19 10.10 -12.86
N GLU A 619 6.04 9.10 -12.62
CA GLU A 619 6.29 8.47 -11.32
C GLU A 619 6.71 9.48 -10.26
N ARG A 620 6.32 9.21 -9.01
CA ARG A 620 6.39 10.21 -7.94
C ARG A 620 6.48 9.59 -6.55
N ALA A 621 6.89 10.44 -5.62
CA ALA A 621 6.94 10.13 -4.21
C ALA A 621 6.35 11.27 -3.36
N TYR A 622 5.62 10.92 -2.30
CA TYR A 622 4.98 11.84 -1.37
C TYR A 622 5.47 11.58 0.06
N THR A 623 6.20 12.51 0.67
CA THR A 623 6.66 12.33 2.06
C THR A 623 5.52 12.44 3.05
N SER A 624 5.62 11.75 4.19
CA SER A 624 4.80 12.13 5.36
C SER A 624 5.01 13.63 5.69
N PRO A 625 3.97 14.38 6.07
CA PRO A 625 4.14 15.80 6.35
C PRO A 625 5.01 16.06 7.58
N ILE A 626 5.61 17.24 7.61
CA ILE A 626 6.11 17.90 8.81
C ILE A 626 5.08 18.94 9.21
N TRP A 627 4.56 18.84 10.44
CA TRP A 627 3.59 19.79 10.96
C TRP A 627 4.27 20.95 11.68
N TYR A 628 3.65 22.13 11.63
CA TYR A 628 4.00 23.26 12.49
C TYR A 628 2.81 23.64 13.35
N LYS A 629 3.02 23.58 14.67
CA LYS A 629 2.04 23.91 15.70
C LYS A 629 2.55 25.13 16.49
N PRO A 630 1.91 26.30 16.37
CA PRO A 630 2.21 27.45 17.23
C PRO A 630 2.07 27.07 18.70
N GLN A 631 2.91 27.67 19.56
CA GLN A 631 2.62 27.72 20.99
C GLN A 631 1.35 28.54 21.23
N SER A 632 0.54 28.07 22.17
CA SER A 632 -0.72 28.68 22.66
C SER A 632 -0.46 29.63 23.81
#